data_AF-A0A8H4V1P6-F1
#
_entry.id   AF-A0A8H4V1P6-F1
#
_cell.length_a   1.000
_cell.length_b   1.000
_cell.length_c   1.000
_cell.angle_alpha   90.00
_cell.angle_beta   90.00
_cell.angle_gamma   90.00
#
_symmetry.space_group_name_H-M   'P 1'
#
loop_
_entity.id
_entity.type
_entity.pdbx_description
1 polymer ?
#
loop_
_entity_poly.entity_id
_entity_poly.type
_entity_poly.pdbx_seq_one_letter_code
_entity_poly.pdbx_strand_id
1 'polypeptide(L)'
;MKRILSKHSNSRKIIHWVLFCRKSLTVAELKYATIEEKQGEENSGDLSSFETQLLDETCGLLTIDAVTGTVNLVHKTAKDALERMSVASTVFATAHKEIAERCLTLISADEIVDDCYKKQEENSRRWCDTLLLDYAASNWGYHARYAAEEEQTIQ
;
A
#
# COMPACT_ATOMS: atom_id res chain seq x y z
N MET A 1 19.67 -1.47 5.88
CA MET A 1 18.22 -1.14 5.86
C MET A 1 17.95 0.37 5.86
N LYS A 2 18.43 1.17 6.84
CA LYS A 2 18.28 2.65 6.82
C LYS A 2 18.72 3.32 5.50
N ARG A 3 19.75 2.80 4.85
CA ARG A 3 20.31 3.32 3.57
C ARG A 3 19.45 3.04 2.33
N ILE A 4 18.51 2.08 2.40
CA ILE A 4 17.60 1.72 1.29
C ILE A 4 16.42 2.69 1.30
N LEU A 5 15.81 2.87 2.49
CA LEU A 5 14.72 3.81 2.75
C LEU A 5 15.09 5.28 2.49
N SER A 6 16.39 5.62 2.50
CA SER A 6 16.90 6.97 2.22
C SER A 6 17.30 7.21 0.76
N LYS A 7 17.39 6.17 -0.09
CA LYS A 7 17.90 6.28 -1.47
C LYS A 7 16.80 6.22 -2.54
N HIS A 8 15.69 5.53 -2.28
CA HIS A 8 14.57 5.40 -3.22
C HIS A 8 13.30 5.90 -2.53
N SER A 9 12.74 7.01 -2.99
CA SER A 9 11.58 7.67 -2.34
C SER A 9 10.35 6.77 -2.25
N ASN A 10 10.17 5.85 -3.21
CA ASN A 10 9.02 4.93 -3.26
C ASN A 10 9.21 3.65 -2.43
N SER A 11 10.46 3.20 -2.23
CA SER A 11 10.77 2.00 -1.43
C SER A 11 10.18 2.04 -0.02
N ARG A 12 10.13 3.21 0.62
CA ARG A 12 9.54 3.39 1.95
C ARG A 12 8.04 3.11 1.95
N LYS A 13 7.30 3.69 0.99
CA LYS A 13 5.85 3.47 0.85
C LYS A 13 5.56 2.00 0.55
N ILE A 14 6.30 1.40 -0.37
CA ILE A 14 6.20 -0.03 -0.68
C ILE A 14 6.36 -0.88 0.59
N ILE A 15 7.41 -0.62 1.37
CA ILE A 15 7.66 -1.36 2.61
C ILE A 15 6.58 -1.10 3.66
N HIS A 16 6.02 0.11 3.75
CA HIS A 16 4.87 0.39 4.63
C HIS A 16 3.69 -0.52 4.30
N TRP A 17 3.30 -0.57 3.02
CA TRP A 17 2.18 -1.40 2.58
C TRP A 17 2.45 -2.90 2.80
N VAL A 18 3.64 -3.40 2.46
CA VAL A 18 3.96 -4.83 2.65
C VAL A 18 4.02 -5.21 4.13
N LEU A 19 4.52 -4.33 5.01
CA LEU A 19 4.74 -4.66 6.42
C LEU A 19 3.50 -4.48 7.29
N PHE A 20 2.73 -3.42 7.06
CA PHE A 20 1.64 -3.01 7.95
C PHE A 20 0.25 -3.40 7.47
N CYS A 21 0.10 -3.88 6.23
CA CYS A 21 -1.20 -4.34 5.77
C CYS A 21 -1.67 -5.58 6.52
N ARG A 22 -3.00 -5.66 6.71
CA ARG A 22 -3.65 -6.79 7.38
C ARG A 22 -3.76 -8.03 6.50
N LYS A 23 -3.48 -7.91 5.20
CA LYS A 23 -3.35 -8.99 4.23
C LYS A 23 -2.19 -8.70 3.29
N SER A 24 -1.58 -9.74 2.72
CA SER A 24 -0.62 -9.57 1.62
C SER A 24 -1.35 -9.01 0.40
N LEU A 25 -0.74 -8.02 -0.25
CA LEU A 25 -1.28 -7.38 -1.44
C LEU A 25 -0.67 -8.00 -2.69
N THR A 26 -1.47 -8.13 -3.74
CA THR A 26 -1.00 -8.43 -5.09
C THR A 26 -0.10 -7.31 -5.64
N VAL A 27 0.72 -7.61 -6.64
CA VAL A 27 1.51 -6.60 -7.36
C VAL A 27 0.64 -5.44 -7.82
N ALA A 28 -0.55 -5.75 -8.35
CA ALA A 28 -1.46 -4.76 -8.91
C ALA A 28 -2.12 -3.89 -7.80
N GLU A 29 -2.52 -4.51 -6.68
CA GLU A 29 -2.95 -3.80 -5.47
C GLU A 29 -1.86 -2.86 -4.96
N LEU A 30 -0.63 -3.36 -4.82
CA LEU A 30 0.50 -2.60 -4.28
C LEU A 30 0.90 -1.44 -5.19
N LYS A 31 0.85 -1.65 -6.51
CA LYS A 31 1.04 -0.58 -7.49
C LYS A 31 0.03 0.54 -7.27
N TYR A 32 -1.26 0.19 -7.20
CA TYR A 32 -2.31 1.17 -7.01
C TYR A 32 -2.21 1.90 -5.65
N ALA A 33 -1.74 1.19 -4.62
CA ALA A 33 -1.51 1.73 -3.28
C ALA A 33 -0.37 2.77 -3.23
N THR A 34 0.62 2.63 -4.11
CA THR A 34 1.89 3.39 -4.04
C THR A 34 2.00 4.49 -5.10
N ILE A 35 1.18 4.47 -6.14
CA ILE A 35 1.10 5.56 -7.14
C ILE A 35 0.61 6.83 -6.46
N GLU A 36 1.36 7.92 -6.64
CA GLU A 36 0.89 9.27 -6.34
C GLU A 36 -0.05 9.72 -7.46
N GLU A 37 -1.26 10.15 -7.12
CA GLU A 37 -2.17 10.83 -8.05
C GLU A 37 -1.57 12.17 -8.46
N LYS A 38 -0.62 12.14 -9.40
CA LYS A 38 -0.30 13.33 -10.17
C LYS A 38 -1.44 13.52 -11.16
N GLN A 39 -2.29 14.50 -10.89
CA GLN A 39 -3.30 14.97 -11.83
C GLN A 39 -2.66 15.17 -13.22
N GLY A 40 -3.01 14.34 -14.19
CA GLY A 40 -2.72 14.58 -15.60
C GLY A 40 -1.78 13.61 -16.32
N GLU A 41 -1.15 12.64 -15.66
CA GLU A 41 -0.36 11.61 -16.35
C GLU A 41 -1.02 10.24 -16.18
N GLU A 42 -1.61 9.72 -17.27
CA GLU A 42 -1.92 8.30 -17.39
C GLU A 42 -0.65 7.52 -17.10
N ASN A 43 -0.58 6.93 -15.90
CA ASN A 43 0.53 6.07 -15.50
C ASN A 43 0.39 4.73 -16.24
N SER A 44 0.70 4.77 -17.53
CA SER A 44 0.68 3.69 -18.52
C SER A 44 1.84 2.70 -18.35
N GLY A 45 2.58 2.77 -17.23
CA GLY A 45 3.62 1.79 -16.93
C GLY A 45 3.01 0.39 -16.89
N ASP A 46 3.63 -0.57 -17.58
CA ASP A 46 3.21 -1.97 -17.53
C ASP A 46 3.37 -2.55 -16.11
N LEU A 47 2.57 -3.56 -15.74
CA LEU A 47 2.72 -4.27 -14.47
C LEU A 47 4.12 -4.92 -14.38
N SER A 48 4.65 -5.46 -15.47
CA SER A 48 5.99 -6.05 -15.50
C SER A 48 7.10 -5.03 -15.17
N SER A 49 6.92 -3.78 -15.61
CA SER A 49 7.84 -2.70 -15.25
C SER A 49 7.78 -2.37 -13.77
N PHE A 50 6.58 -2.40 -13.17
CA PHE A 50 6.42 -2.19 -11.73
C PHE A 50 6.99 -3.34 -10.90
N GLU A 51 6.83 -4.59 -11.32
CA GLU A 51 7.46 -5.76 -10.66
C GLU A 51 8.98 -5.62 -10.63
N THR A 52 9.57 -5.26 -11.76
CA THR A 52 11.02 -5.05 -11.85
C THR A 52 11.47 -3.91 -10.92
N GLN A 53 10.76 -2.77 -10.95
CA GLN A 53 11.01 -1.65 -10.05
C GLN A 53 10.89 -2.03 -8.57
N LEU A 54 9.86 -2.81 -8.22
CA LEU A 54 9.60 -3.29 -6.87
C LEU A 54 10.78 -4.11 -6.32
N LEU A 55 11.28 -5.05 -7.13
CA LEU A 55 12.39 -5.93 -6.73
C LEU A 55 13.72 -5.16 -6.66
N ASP A 56 13.96 -4.24 -7.60
CA ASP A 56 15.18 -3.44 -7.67
C ASP A 56 15.26 -2.41 -6.54
N GLU A 57 14.21 -1.60 -6.34
CA GLU A 57 14.19 -0.53 -5.32
C GLU A 57 14.26 -1.07 -3.89
N THR A 58 13.74 -2.28 -3.68
CA THR A 58 13.80 -2.94 -2.37
C THR A 58 15.05 -3.81 -2.22
N CYS A 59 15.96 -3.81 -3.20
CA CYS A 59 17.21 -4.57 -3.20
C CYS A 59 16.99 -6.07 -2.91
N GLY A 60 15.91 -6.65 -3.46
CA GLY A 60 15.55 -8.04 -3.23
C GLY A 60 15.08 -8.34 -1.80
N LEU A 61 14.57 -7.35 -1.06
CA LEU A 61 13.88 -7.60 0.22
C LEU A 61 12.50 -8.22 0.02
N LEU A 62 11.93 -8.05 -1.17
CA LEU A 62 10.60 -8.53 -1.54
C LEU A 62 10.66 -9.71 -2.52
N THR A 63 9.63 -10.54 -2.46
CA THR A 63 9.35 -11.64 -3.40
C THR A 63 7.89 -11.57 -3.84
N ILE A 64 7.60 -12.13 -5.01
CA ILE A 64 6.26 -12.26 -5.55
C ILE A 64 5.91 -13.74 -5.54
N ASP A 65 4.82 -14.09 -4.87
CA ASP A 65 4.29 -15.45 -4.88
C ASP A 65 3.77 -15.79 -6.27
N ALA A 66 4.34 -16.83 -6.91
CA ALA A 66 4.04 -17.16 -8.29
C ALA A 66 2.61 -17.67 -8.53
N VAL A 67 1.89 -18.09 -7.48
CA VAL A 67 0.54 -18.64 -7.59
C VAL A 67 -0.52 -17.56 -7.37
N THR A 68 -0.30 -16.74 -6.34
CA THR A 68 -1.26 -15.72 -5.88
C THR A 68 -0.95 -14.32 -6.39
N GLY A 69 0.25 -14.08 -6.91
CA GLY A 69 0.73 -12.77 -7.32
C GLY A 69 0.97 -11.80 -6.15
N THR A 70 0.98 -12.31 -4.90
CA THR A 70 1.13 -11.48 -3.69
C THR A 70 2.58 -11.15 -3.40
N VAL A 71 2.81 -9.90 -2.98
CA VAL A 71 4.12 -9.38 -2.60
C VAL A 71 4.36 -9.64 -1.12
N ASN A 72 5.49 -10.28 -0.81
CA ASN A 72 5.87 -10.64 0.54
C ASN A 72 7.36 -10.35 0.79
N LEU A 73 7.79 -10.38 2.05
CA LEU A 73 9.21 -10.29 2.40
C LEU A 73 9.91 -11.64 2.13
N VAL A 74 11.09 -11.61 1.50
CA VAL A 74 11.81 -12.82 1.04
C VAL A 74 12.09 -13.82 2.16
N HIS A 75 12.47 -13.33 3.34
CA HIS A 75 12.84 -14.18 4.47
C HIS A 75 12.16 -13.74 5.75
N LYS A 76 11.81 -14.74 6.58
CA LYS A 76 11.30 -14.51 7.94
C LYS A 76 12.22 -13.61 8.76
N THR A 77 13.55 -13.77 8.63
CA THR A 77 14.54 -12.90 9.29
C THR A 77 14.44 -11.43 8.84
N ALA A 78 14.16 -11.18 7.56
CA ALA A 78 13.97 -9.82 7.04
C ALA A 78 12.70 -9.19 7.61
N LYS A 79 11.61 -9.97 7.68
CA LYS A 79 10.37 -9.58 8.37
C LYS A 79 10.62 -9.23 9.82
N ASP A 80 11.24 -10.12 10.58
CA ASP A 80 11.49 -9.89 12.00
C ASP A 80 12.41 -8.68 12.24
N ALA A 81 13.37 -8.43 11.34
CA ALA A 81 14.24 -7.26 11.42
C ALA A 81 13.47 -5.95 11.14
N LEU A 82 12.58 -5.95 10.15
CA LEU A 82 11.73 -4.80 9.82
C LEU A 82 10.69 -4.55 10.92
N GLU A 83 10.07 -5.60 11.47
CA GLU A 83 9.14 -5.49 12.61
C GLU A 83 9.83 -4.96 13.87
N ARG A 84 11.07 -5.38 14.15
CA ARG A 84 11.85 -4.77 15.23
C ARG A 84 12.18 -3.30 14.95
N MET A 85 12.46 -2.97 13.69
CA MET A 85 12.77 -1.61 13.28
C MET A 85 11.55 -0.70 13.31
N SER A 86 10.33 -1.21 13.04
CA SER A 86 9.11 -0.42 13.14
C SER A 86 8.82 0.01 14.57
N VAL A 87 9.06 -0.86 15.55
CA VAL A 87 8.86 -0.51 16.97
C VAL A 87 9.95 0.44 17.49
N ALA A 88 11.19 0.30 17.01
CA ALA A 88 12.33 1.03 17.56
C ALA A 88 12.72 2.31 16.81
N SER A 89 12.10 2.61 15.66
CA SER A 89 12.55 3.69 14.78
C SER A 89 11.38 4.56 14.30
N THR A 90 11.56 5.87 14.37
CA THR A 90 10.65 6.88 13.79
C THR A 90 10.46 6.77 12.27
N VAL A 91 11.25 5.93 11.60
CA VAL A 91 11.23 5.73 10.15
C VAL A 91 9.88 5.20 9.67
N PHE A 92 9.17 4.47 10.53
CA PHE A 92 7.87 3.86 10.22
C PHE A 92 6.69 4.47 10.99
N ALA A 93 6.93 5.54 11.78
CA ALA A 93 5.91 6.15 12.63
C ALA A 93 4.75 6.80 11.85
N THR A 94 4.88 6.96 10.53
CA THR A 94 3.81 7.49 9.68
C THR A 94 3.11 6.41 8.86
N ALA A 95 3.49 5.12 8.99
CA ALA A 95 3.01 4.08 8.10
C ALA A 95 1.49 3.88 8.19
N HIS A 96 0.94 3.77 9.40
CA HIS A 96 -0.51 3.65 9.60
C HIS A 96 -1.26 4.89 9.11
N LYS A 97 -0.73 6.09 9.35
CA LYS A 97 -1.32 7.34 8.86
C LYS A 97 -1.36 7.39 7.33
N GLU A 98 -0.23 7.13 6.68
CA GLU A 98 -0.11 7.15 5.21
C GLU A 98 -1.04 6.11 4.56
N ILE A 99 -1.16 4.92 5.14
CA ILE A 99 -2.10 3.89 4.65
C ILE A 99 -3.54 4.34 4.82
N ALA A 100 -3.91 4.90 5.99
CA ALA A 100 -5.26 5.38 6.25
C ALA A 100 -5.66 6.51 5.28
N GLU A 101 -4.80 7.51 5.10
CA GLU A 101 -5.01 8.62 4.17
C GLU A 101 -5.23 8.11 2.75
N ARG A 102 -4.37 7.20 2.27
CA ARG A 102 -4.52 6.64 0.92
C ARG A 102 -5.82 5.83 0.78
N CYS A 103 -6.19 5.02 1.79
CA CYS A 103 -7.46 4.31 1.77
C CYS A 103 -8.65 5.27 1.66
N LEU A 104 -8.62 6.38 2.43
CA LEU A 104 -9.67 7.40 2.39
C LEU A 104 -9.71 8.12 1.04
N THR A 105 -8.57 8.45 0.43
CA THR A 105 -8.51 9.02 -0.93
C THR A 105 -9.21 8.11 -1.92
N LEU A 106 -8.94 6.80 -1.87
CA LEU A 106 -9.53 5.83 -2.79
C LEU A 106 -11.04 5.68 -2.62
N ILE A 107 -11.52 5.63 -1.37
CA ILE A 107 -12.95 5.49 -1.08
C ILE A 107 -13.71 6.79 -1.43
N SER A 108 -13.05 7.94 -1.31
CA SER A 108 -13.66 9.26 -1.54
C SER A 108 -13.49 9.78 -2.97
N ALA A 109 -12.92 8.99 -3.88
CA ALA A 109 -12.78 9.39 -5.27
C ALA A 109 -14.15 9.63 -5.91
N ASP A 110 -14.31 10.75 -6.62
CA ASP A 110 -15.60 11.14 -7.22
C ASP A 110 -16.20 10.04 -8.09
N GLU A 111 -15.36 9.28 -8.82
CA GLU A 111 -15.77 8.11 -9.62
C GLU A 111 -16.47 7.05 -8.77
N ILE A 112 -15.93 6.74 -7.58
CA ILE A 112 -16.48 5.75 -6.65
C ILE A 112 -17.76 6.27 -6.00
N VAL A 113 -17.75 7.53 -5.59
CA VAL A 113 -18.92 8.19 -4.99
C VAL A 113 -20.08 8.23 -5.99
N ASP A 114 -19.83 8.69 -7.21
CA ASP A 114 -20.81 8.76 -8.29
C ASP A 114 -21.36 7.37 -8.66
N ASP A 115 -20.51 6.35 -8.75
CA ASP A 115 -20.94 4.97 -9.04
C ASP A 115 -21.81 4.38 -7.92
N CYS A 116 -21.52 4.70 -6.65
CA CYS A 116 -22.38 4.30 -5.53
C CYS A 116 -23.78 4.95 -5.62
N TYR A 117 -23.88 6.18 -6.16
CA TYR A 117 -25.14 6.89 -6.31
C TYR A 117 -25.89 6.54 -7.62
N LYS A 118 -25.18 6.20 -8.69
CA LYS A 118 -25.75 5.80 -9.99
C LYS A 118 -26.09 4.30 -9.96
N LYS A 119 -27.27 3.98 -9.41
CA LYS A 119 -27.94 2.65 -9.40
C LYS A 119 -27.34 1.61 -10.36
N GLN A 120 -26.77 0.53 -9.80
CA GLN A 120 -26.84 -0.88 -10.26
C GLN A 120 -26.95 -1.18 -11.77
N GLU A 121 -26.37 -0.40 -12.67
CA GLU A 121 -26.16 -0.87 -14.04
C GLU A 121 -25.01 -1.88 -14.02
N GLU A 122 -25.21 -2.98 -14.72
CA GLU A 122 -24.42 -4.23 -14.66
C GLU A 122 -22.90 -4.05 -14.89
N ASN A 123 -22.47 -2.86 -15.32
CA ASN A 123 -21.08 -2.42 -15.46
C ASN A 123 -20.40 -1.90 -14.18
N SER A 124 -21.13 -1.51 -13.12
CA SER A 124 -20.52 -1.05 -11.86
C SER A 124 -19.75 -2.17 -11.13
N ARG A 125 -20.10 -3.43 -11.41
CA ARG A 125 -19.36 -4.62 -10.93
C ARG A 125 -17.91 -4.66 -11.45
N ARG A 126 -17.63 -4.10 -12.62
CA ARG A 126 -16.29 -4.06 -13.20
C ARG A 126 -15.33 -3.11 -12.45
N TRP A 127 -15.89 -2.18 -11.66
CA TRP A 127 -15.17 -1.19 -10.88
C TRP A 127 -15.12 -1.56 -9.39
N CYS A 128 -16.06 -2.34 -8.84
CA CYS A 128 -15.88 -2.95 -7.51
C CYS A 128 -14.76 -4.01 -7.46
N ASP A 129 -14.29 -4.49 -8.61
CA ASP A 129 -13.02 -5.23 -8.77
C ASP A 129 -11.79 -4.29 -8.79
N THR A 130 -11.92 -3.06 -8.28
CA THR A 130 -10.80 -2.14 -8.07
C THR A 130 -9.88 -2.76 -7.04
N LEU A 131 -8.72 -3.18 -7.53
CA LEU A 131 -7.74 -4.04 -6.86
C LEU A 131 -7.59 -3.78 -5.35
N LEU A 132 -7.55 -2.51 -4.91
CA LEU A 132 -7.35 -2.14 -3.50
C LEU A 132 -8.61 -1.64 -2.76
N LEU A 133 -9.74 -1.39 -3.42
CA LEU A 133 -10.89 -0.70 -2.80
C LEU A 133 -11.52 -1.53 -1.68
N ASP A 134 -11.66 -2.85 -1.87
CA ASP A 134 -12.14 -3.77 -0.82
C ASP A 134 -11.25 -3.71 0.44
N TYR A 135 -9.93 -3.71 0.24
CA TYR A 135 -8.97 -3.53 1.33
C TYR A 135 -9.16 -2.17 2.00
N ALA A 136 -9.23 -1.10 1.21
CA ALA A 136 -9.38 0.26 1.70
C ALA A 136 -10.64 0.40 2.55
N ALA A 137 -11.80 0.03 2.02
CA ALA A 137 -13.09 0.12 2.69
C ALA A 137 -13.13 -0.67 4.01
N SER A 138 -12.46 -1.82 4.05
CA SER A 138 -12.44 -2.70 5.23
C SER A 138 -11.40 -2.31 6.28
N ASN A 139 -10.35 -1.55 5.93
CA ASN A 139 -9.18 -1.37 6.80
C ASN A 139 -8.80 0.08 7.10
N TRP A 140 -9.35 1.09 6.41
CA TRP A 140 -9.01 2.50 6.65
C TRP A 140 -9.14 2.89 8.13
N GLY A 141 -10.23 2.47 8.80
CA GLY A 141 -10.51 2.81 10.20
C GLY A 141 -9.55 2.12 11.17
N TYR A 142 -9.10 0.92 10.86
CA TYR A 142 -8.06 0.23 11.64
C TYR A 142 -6.75 1.02 11.62
N HIS A 143 -6.32 1.44 10.42
CA HIS A 143 -5.08 2.21 10.27
C HIS A 143 -5.19 3.60 10.91
N ALA A 144 -6.34 4.28 10.75
CA ALA A 144 -6.59 5.58 11.36
C ALA A 144 -6.52 5.53 12.89
N ARG A 145 -7.11 4.49 13.50
CA ARG A 145 -7.05 4.30 14.96
C ARG A 145 -5.62 4.07 15.46
N TYR A 146 -4.87 3.20 14.80
CA TYR A 146 -3.46 2.95 15.14
C TYR A 146 -2.61 4.22 15.04
N ALA A 147 -2.80 5.01 13.98
CA ALA A 147 -2.08 6.27 13.81
C ALA A 147 -2.38 7.26 14.96
N ALA A 148 -3.63 7.32 15.43
CA ALA A 148 -4.01 8.18 16.55
C ALA A 148 -3.42 7.71 17.89
N GLU A 149 -3.34 6.39 18.11
CA GLU A 149 -2.72 5.81 19.31
C GLU A 149 -1.20 6.06 19.32
N GLU A 150 -0.52 5.95 18.18
CA GLU A 150 0.90 6.28 18.04
C GLU A 150 1.19 7.76 18.36
N GLU A 151 0.32 8.69 17.95
CA GLU A 151 0.46 10.12 18.21
C GLU A 151 0.27 10.48 19.70
N GLN A 152 -0.63 9.79 20.41
CA GLN A 152 -0.86 9.96 21.84
C GLN A 152 0.28 9.42 22.72
N THR A 153 1.08 8.47 22.21
CA THR A 153 2.18 7.87 22.98
C THR A 153 3.48 8.69 22.91
N ILE A 154 3.52 9.72 22.05
CA ILE A 154 4.69 10.59 21.81
C ILE A 154 4.55 11.95 22.53
N GLN A 155 3.36 12.30 23.04
CA GLN A 155 3.10 13.48 23.88
C GLN A 155 3.36 13.21 25.36
#